data_AF-A0A7V2EAV4-F1
#
_entry.id   AF-A0A7V2EAV4-F1
#
_cell.length_a   1.000
_cell.length_b   1.000
_cell.length_c   1.000
_cell.angle_alpha   90.00
_cell.angle_beta   90.00
_cell.angle_gamma   90.00
#
_symmetry.space_group_name_H-M   'P 1'
#
loop_
_entity.id
_entity.type
_entity.pdbx_description
1 polymer ?
#
loop_
_entity_poly.entity_id
_entity_poly.type
_entity_poly.pdbx_seq_one_letter_code
_entity_poly.pdbx_strand_id
1 'polypeptide(L)'
;MQELLQALLELGGDLVRLLGIVTRLVLSHALAIAWVTWWLWLVDWRRFWPALARGAWMPLVLVLGLVSFLAWHLQATMLGEWGSHWLTPLVLTVLLVLSVLVCGWLQTFFAWYPAEITLETTPAAVVHHGNHHTGAEDGH
;
A
#
# COMPACT_ATOMS: atom_id res chain seq x y z
N MET A 1 -53.43 0.94 2.92
CA MET A 1 -52.42 -0.11 3.21
C MET A 1 -51.70 -0.60 1.96
N GLN A 2 -52.38 -0.82 0.83
CA GLN A 2 -51.74 -1.30 -0.42
C GLN A 2 -50.71 -0.31 -1.00
N GLU A 3 -51.01 1.00 -1.01
CA GLU A 3 -50.08 2.08 -1.43
C GLU A 3 -48.76 2.07 -0.63
N LEU A 4 -48.84 1.88 0.69
CA LEU A 4 -47.68 1.81 1.58
C LEU A 4 -46.80 0.59 1.30
N LEU A 5 -47.42 -0.55 0.96
CA LEU A 5 -46.73 -1.79 0.60
C LEU A 5 -46.00 -1.66 -0.74
N GLN A 6 -46.61 -1.00 -1.73
CA GLN A 6 -45.97 -0.72 -3.01
C GLN A 6 -44.80 0.25 -2.86
N ALA A 7 -44.96 1.33 -2.10
CA ALA A 7 -43.88 2.27 -1.83
C ALA A 7 -42.69 1.60 -1.12
N LEU A 8 -42.95 0.68 -0.18
CA LEU A 8 -41.90 -0.06 0.51
C LEU A 8 -41.15 -1.03 -0.42
N LEU A 9 -41.88 -1.67 -1.34
CA LEU A 9 -41.31 -2.59 -2.34
C LEU A 9 -40.46 -1.85 -3.39
N GLU A 10 -40.91 -0.69 -3.87
CA GLU A 10 -40.13 0.17 -4.76
C GLU A 10 -38.83 0.64 -4.09
N LEU A 11 -38.93 1.14 -2.84
CA LEU A 11 -37.77 1.60 -2.09
C LEU A 11 -36.77 0.46 -1.86
N GLY A 12 -37.25 -0.75 -1.56
CA GLY A 12 -36.42 -1.93 -1.42
C GLY A 12 -35.72 -2.33 -2.73
N GLY A 13 -36.43 -2.27 -3.86
CA GLY A 13 -35.87 -2.53 -5.18
C GLY A 13 -34.77 -1.55 -5.57
N ASP A 14 -35.01 -0.26 -5.33
CA ASP A 14 -34.02 0.79 -5.57
C ASP A 14 -32.80 0.64 -4.67
N LEU A 15 -32.98 0.26 -3.40
CA LEU A 15 -31.87 0.02 -2.48
C LEU A 15 -30.98 -1.13 -2.94
N VAL A 16 -31.57 -2.25 -3.38
CA VAL A 16 -30.83 -3.40 -3.92
C VAL A 16 -30.11 -3.04 -5.22
N ARG A 17 -30.74 -2.26 -6.09
CA ARG A 17 -30.13 -1.78 -7.32
C ARG A 17 -28.92 -0.88 -7.03
N LEU A 18 -29.07 0.04 -6.08
CA LEU A 18 -28.02 0.94 -5.65
C LEU A 18 -26.87 0.16 -5.02
N LEU A 19 -27.17 -0.84 -4.17
CA LEU A 19 -26.18 -1.75 -3.59
C LEU A 19 -25.44 -2.55 -4.66
N GLY A 20 -26.12 -3.01 -5.71
CA GLY A 20 -25.52 -3.70 -6.84
C GLY A 20 -24.57 -2.81 -7.64
N ILE A 21 -24.95 -1.54 -7.87
CA ILE A 21 -24.09 -0.56 -8.54
C ILE A 21 -22.84 -0.27 -7.70
N VAL A 22 -23.02 -0.01 -6.40
CA VAL A 22 -21.91 0.24 -5.47
C VAL A 22 -20.97 -0.96 -5.40
N THR A 23 -21.50 -2.17 -5.29
CA THR A 23 -20.69 -3.39 -5.22
C THR A 23 -19.89 -3.58 -6.51
N ARG A 24 -20.51 -3.38 -7.68
CA ARG A 24 -19.81 -3.48 -8.97
C ARG A 24 -18.73 -2.40 -9.10
N LEU A 25 -19.00 -1.19 -8.63
CA LEU A 25 -18.05 -0.09 -8.61
C LEU A 25 -16.86 -0.38 -7.68
N VAL A 26 -17.13 -0.93 -6.50
CA VAL A 26 -16.09 -1.36 -5.56
C VAL A 26 -15.27 -2.49 -6.17
N LEU A 27 -15.91 -3.46 -6.85
CA LEU A 27 -15.20 -4.57 -7.50
C LEU A 27 -14.32 -4.07 -8.65
N SER A 28 -14.80 -3.11 -9.44
CA SER A 28 -14.01 -2.53 -10.53
C SER A 28 -12.84 -1.69 -10.03
N HIS A 29 -12.98 -1.05 -8.88
CA HIS A 29 -11.92 -0.26 -8.23
C HIS A 29 -11.20 -1.03 -7.12
N ALA A 30 -11.43 -2.34 -6.98
CA ALA A 30 -10.90 -3.13 -5.89
C ALA A 30 -9.37 -3.10 -5.87
N LEU A 31 -8.74 -3.08 -7.05
CA LEU A 31 -7.29 -2.96 -7.18
C LEU A 31 -6.76 -1.62 -6.68
N ALA A 32 -7.46 -0.52 -6.96
CA ALA A 32 -7.09 0.80 -6.47
C ALA A 32 -7.31 0.93 -4.95
N ILE A 33 -8.39 0.36 -4.42
CA ILE A 33 -8.66 0.31 -2.98
C ILE A 33 -7.61 -0.54 -2.26
N ALA A 34 -7.25 -1.71 -2.83
CA ALA A 34 -6.20 -2.56 -2.31
C ALA A 34 -4.84 -1.86 -2.36
N TRP A 35 -4.54 -1.13 -3.44
CA TRP A 35 -3.34 -0.30 -3.56
C TRP A 35 -3.23 0.74 -2.46
N VAL A 36 -4.27 1.55 -2.26
CA VAL A 36 -4.29 2.61 -1.23
C VAL A 36 -4.21 1.99 0.18
N THR A 37 -5.00 0.95 0.44
CA THR A 37 -4.97 0.23 1.72
C THR A 37 -3.60 -0.36 1.99
N TRP A 38 -2.96 -0.96 0.98
CA TRP A 38 -1.61 -1.51 1.11
C TRP A 38 -0.59 -0.44 1.51
N TRP A 39 -0.60 0.71 0.84
CA TRP A 39 0.31 1.83 1.14
C TRP A 39 0.06 2.49 2.49
N LEU A 40 -1.20 2.54 2.96
CA LEU A 40 -1.54 3.11 4.27
C LEU A 40 -1.28 2.15 5.43
N TRP A 41 -1.38 0.83 5.19
CA TRP A 41 -1.40 -0.15 6.28
C TRP A 41 -0.08 -0.91 6.44
N LEU A 42 0.62 -1.24 5.34
CA LEU A 42 1.88 -1.98 5.43
C LEU A 42 3.12 -1.09 5.49
N VAL A 43 3.06 0.12 4.93
CA VAL A 43 4.25 0.96 4.80
C VAL A 43 4.36 1.88 6.01
N ASP A 44 5.44 1.75 6.77
CA ASP A 44 5.79 2.71 7.82
C ASP A 44 6.46 3.93 7.19
N TRP A 45 5.64 4.96 6.97
CA TRP A 45 6.08 6.21 6.37
C TRP A 45 7.11 6.97 7.21
N ARG A 46 7.21 6.73 8.52
CA ARG A 46 8.24 7.36 9.37
C ARG A 46 9.64 6.94 8.94
N ARG A 47 9.79 5.68 8.52
CA ARG A 47 11.06 5.13 7.98
C ARG A 47 11.18 5.37 6.48
N PHE A 48 10.06 5.40 5.78
CA PHE A 48 10.03 5.56 4.32
C PHE A 48 10.37 6.99 3.87
N TRP A 49 9.91 8.03 4.56
CA TRP A 49 10.21 9.43 4.25
C TRP A 49 11.72 9.75 4.24
N PRO A 50 12.52 9.37 5.26
CA PRO A 50 13.97 9.52 5.23
C PRO A 50 14.64 8.76 4.09
N ALA A 51 14.14 7.57 3.74
CA ALA A 51 14.68 6.79 2.63
C ALA A 51 14.45 7.50 1.29
N LEU A 52 13.23 8.02 1.07
CA LEU A 52 12.89 8.87 -0.08
C LEU A 52 13.83 10.08 -0.18
N ALA A 53 14.07 10.78 0.93
CA ALA A 53 14.96 11.94 0.98
C ALA A 53 16.43 11.60 0.66
N ARG A 54 16.89 10.38 0.95
CA ARG A 54 18.25 9.90 0.62
C ARG A 54 18.41 9.41 -0.82
N GLY A 55 17.40 9.56 -1.67
CA GLY A 55 17.45 9.15 -3.08
C GLY A 55 16.74 7.83 -3.39
N ALA A 56 16.09 7.18 -2.41
CA ALA A 56 15.30 5.96 -2.67
C ALA A 56 14.02 6.22 -3.48
N TRP A 57 13.75 7.47 -3.89
CA TRP A 57 12.70 7.80 -4.84
C TRP A 57 12.97 7.23 -6.24
N MET A 58 14.25 7.10 -6.63
CA MET A 58 14.63 6.62 -7.96
C MET A 58 14.15 5.18 -8.25
N PRO A 59 14.42 4.17 -7.38
CA PRO A 59 13.88 2.83 -7.59
C PRO A 59 12.35 2.79 -7.53
N LEU A 60 11.71 3.62 -6.70
CA LEU A 60 10.25 3.72 -6.64
C LEU A 60 9.67 4.18 -7.99
N VAL A 61 10.20 5.28 -8.54
CA VAL A 61 9.77 5.80 -9.84
C VAL A 61 10.05 4.80 -10.95
N LEU A 62 11.17 4.07 -10.88
CA LEU A 62 11.52 3.08 -11.90
C LEU A 62 10.59 1.87 -11.89
N VAL A 63 10.23 1.35 -10.71
CA VAL A 63 9.27 0.25 -10.56
C VAL A 63 7.87 0.70 -11.01
N LEU A 64 7.39 1.85 -10.53
CA LEU A 64 6.08 2.38 -10.93
C LEU A 64 6.03 2.75 -12.42
N GLY A 65 7.14 3.24 -12.96
CA GLY A 65 7.30 3.54 -14.38
C GLY A 65 7.26 2.28 -15.23
N LEU A 66 7.92 1.21 -14.81
CA LEU A 66 7.87 -0.08 -15.50
C LEU A 66 6.45 -0.66 -15.50
N VAL A 67 5.76 -0.61 -14.36
CA VAL A 67 4.35 -1.06 -14.26
C VAL A 67 3.45 -0.24 -15.17
N SER A 68 3.63 1.09 -15.19
CA SER A 68 2.86 2.01 -16.04
C SER A 68 3.11 1.77 -17.52
N PHE A 69 4.37 1.56 -17.89
CA PHE A 69 4.77 1.24 -19.26
C PHE A 69 4.21 -0.11 -19.71
N LEU A 70 4.26 -1.12 -18.83
CA LEU A 70 3.71 -2.43 -19.11
C LEU A 70 2.17 -2.37 -19.26
N ALA A 71 1.49 -1.63 -18.39
CA ALA A 71 0.04 -1.42 -18.48
C ALA A 71 -0.36 -0.71 -19.78
N TRP A 72 0.42 0.27 -20.22
CA TRP A 72 0.25 0.95 -21.50
C TRP A 72 0.48 -0.02 -22.69
N HIS A 73 1.57 -0.79 -22.67
CA HIS A 73 1.89 -1.76 -23.72
C HIS A 73 0.85 -2.88 -23.85
N LEU A 74 0.30 -3.34 -22.73
CA LEU A 74 -0.78 -4.34 -22.69
C LEU A 74 -2.14 -3.79 -23.15
N GLN A 75 -2.21 -2.49 -23.53
CA GLN A 75 -3.46 -1.79 -23.82
C GLN A 75 -4.52 -2.06 -22.75
N ALA A 76 -4.11 -2.00 -21.48
CA ALA A 76 -5.03 -2.25 -20.38
C ALA A 76 -6.28 -1.38 -20.58
N THR A 77 -7.44 -2.03 -20.66
CA THR A 77 -8.74 -1.46 -21.08
C THR A 77 -9.16 -0.23 -20.27
N MET A 78 -8.54 0.00 -19.11
CA MET A 78 -8.72 1.18 -18.27
C MET A 78 -8.23 2.49 -18.90
N LEU A 79 -7.40 2.45 -19.95
CA LEU A 79 -6.81 3.66 -20.56
C LEU A 79 -7.63 4.25 -21.71
N GLY A 80 -8.69 3.59 -22.19
CA GLY A 80 -9.61 4.13 -23.22
C GLY A 80 -8.91 4.72 -24.45
N GLU A 81 -9.48 5.78 -25.03
CA GLU A 81 -8.90 6.53 -26.16
C GLU A 81 -7.54 7.17 -25.85
N TRP A 82 -7.18 7.27 -24.56
CA TRP A 82 -5.91 7.83 -24.09
C TRP A 82 -4.76 6.82 -24.18
N GLY A 83 -5.06 5.55 -24.44
CA GLY A 83 -4.06 4.50 -24.65
C GLY A 83 -3.11 4.74 -25.83
N SER A 84 -3.46 5.63 -26.77
CA SER A 84 -2.65 5.89 -27.96
C SER A 84 -1.55 6.96 -27.75
N HIS A 85 -1.56 7.73 -26.67
CA HIS A 85 -0.59 8.81 -26.49
C HIS A 85 0.70 8.29 -25.86
N TRP A 86 1.84 8.63 -26.46
CA TRP A 86 3.17 8.25 -25.96
C TRP A 86 3.49 8.84 -24.57
N LEU A 87 2.77 9.89 -24.15
CA LEU A 87 2.90 10.51 -22.82
C LEU A 87 2.10 9.80 -21.72
N THR A 88 1.14 8.95 -22.09
CA THR A 88 0.27 8.24 -21.14
C THR A 88 1.01 7.47 -20.05
N PRO A 89 2.09 6.70 -20.32
CA PRO A 89 2.82 6.01 -19.25
C PRO A 89 3.50 6.98 -18.28
N LEU A 90 4.00 8.14 -18.75
CA LEU A 90 4.59 9.16 -17.88
C LEU A 90 3.52 9.77 -16.97
N VAL A 91 2.38 10.15 -17.53
CA VAL A 91 1.25 10.71 -16.76
C VAL A 91 0.77 9.69 -15.71
N LEU A 92 0.61 8.42 -16.09
CA LEU A 92 0.20 7.35 -15.17
C LEU A 92 1.22 7.16 -14.04
N THR A 93 2.52 7.18 -14.37
CA THR A 93 3.60 7.05 -13.38
C THR A 93 3.56 8.19 -12.37
N VAL A 94 3.44 9.43 -12.85
CA VAL A 94 3.32 10.61 -11.98
C VAL A 94 2.11 10.50 -11.07
N LEU A 95 0.96 10.05 -11.61
CA LEU A 95 -0.27 9.90 -10.86
C LEU A 95 -0.15 8.81 -9.77
N LEU A 96 0.53 7.69 -10.07
CA LEU A 96 0.84 6.65 -9.08
C LEU A 96 1.77 7.18 -7.99
N VAL A 97 2.85 7.87 -8.34
CA VAL A 97 3.79 8.45 -7.37
C VAL A 97 3.08 9.46 -6.46
N LEU A 98 2.26 10.35 -7.03
CA LEU A 98 1.46 11.29 -6.27
C LEU A 98 0.47 10.58 -5.35
N SER A 99 -0.20 9.51 -5.81
CA SER A 99 -1.11 8.74 -4.97
C SER A 99 -0.41 8.16 -3.74
N VAL A 100 0.80 7.64 -3.93
CA VAL A 100 1.64 7.08 -2.87
C VAL A 100 2.06 8.18 -1.89
N LEU A 101 2.53 9.34 -2.38
CA LEU A 101 2.88 10.49 -1.54
C LEU A 101 1.68 11.03 -0.75
N VAL A 102 0.49 11.10 -1.36
CA VAL A 102 -0.75 11.50 -0.69
C VAL A 102 -1.11 10.51 0.42
N CYS A 103 -0.95 9.19 0.20
CA CYS A 103 -1.16 8.19 1.24
C CYS A 103 -0.20 8.43 2.43
N GLY A 104 1.09 8.65 2.16
CA GLY A 104 2.06 8.95 3.21
C GLY A 104 1.80 10.26 3.96
N TRP A 105 1.32 11.28 3.24
CA TRP A 105 0.88 12.54 3.85
C TRP A 105 -0.35 12.33 4.74
N LEU A 106 -1.36 11.61 4.26
CA LEU A 106 -2.57 11.29 5.04
C LEU A 106 -2.20 10.57 6.34
N GLN A 107 -1.33 9.58 6.24
CA GLN A 107 -0.89 8.79 7.39
C GLN A 107 -0.14 9.63 8.43
N THR A 108 0.67 10.59 7.96
CA THR A 108 1.38 11.54 8.82
C THR A 108 0.41 12.52 9.50
N PHE A 109 -0.61 12.98 8.76
CA PHE A 109 -1.61 13.92 9.27
C PHE A 109 -2.52 13.28 10.33
N PHE A 110 -2.97 12.04 10.11
CA PHE A 110 -3.82 11.31 11.06
C PHE A 110 -3.05 10.61 12.18
N ALA A 111 -1.71 10.65 12.15
CA ALA A 111 -0.83 9.91 13.08
C ALA A 111 -1.18 8.41 13.19
N TRP A 112 -1.76 7.84 12.14
CA TRP A 112 -2.15 6.43 12.10
C TRP A 112 -0.95 5.62 11.62
N TYR A 113 -0.12 5.15 12.55
CA TYR A 113 1.00 4.27 12.21
C TYR A 113 0.64 2.81 12.50
N PRO A 114 1.02 1.86 11.63
CA PRO A 114 0.88 0.44 11.95
C PRO A 114 1.63 0.14 13.26
N ALA A 115 1.03 -0.71 14.10
CA ALA A 115 1.63 -1.09 15.37
C ALA A 115 3.01 -1.70 15.13
N GLU A 116 4.04 -1.17 15.78
CA GLU A 116 5.38 -1.76 15.74
C GLU A 116 5.28 -3.13 16.43
N ILE A 117 5.24 -4.21 15.63
CA ILE A 117 5.35 -5.57 16.15
C ILE A 117 6.81 -5.73 16.55
N THR A 118 7.13 -5.29 17.78
CA THR A 118 8.36 -5.66 18.45
C THR A 118 8.27 -7.15 18.69
N LEU A 119 8.73 -7.94 17.72
CA LEU A 119 9.17 -9.29 17.99
C LEU A 119 10.33 -9.10 18.97
N GLU A 120 10.04 -9.08 20.26
CA GLU A 120 11.03 -9.35 21.27
C GLU A 120 11.60 -10.70 20.90
N THR A 121 12.72 -10.68 20.16
CA THR A 121 13.66 -11.78 20.19
C THR A 121 14.05 -11.90 21.64
N THR A 122 13.33 -12.75 22.38
CA THR A 122 13.81 -13.36 23.62
C THR A 122 15.28 -13.65 23.34
N PRO A 123 16.23 -12.99 24.04
CA PRO A 123 17.64 -13.18 23.73
C PRO A 123 17.86 -14.68 23.87
N ALA A 124 18.18 -15.33 22.75
CA ALA A 124 18.62 -16.71 22.77
C ALA A 124 19.69 -16.73 23.85
N ALA A 125 19.42 -17.45 24.95
CA ALA A 125 20.33 -17.55 26.07
C ALA A 125 21.68 -17.94 25.47
N VAL A 126 22.60 -16.98 25.43
CA VAL A 126 23.98 -17.22 25.04
C VAL A 126 24.48 -18.11 26.16
N VAL A 127 24.42 -19.42 25.93
CA VAL A 127 25.14 -20.40 26.73
C VAL A 127 26.61 -20.12 26.46
N HIS A 128 27.16 -19.17 27.23
CA HIS A 128 28.59 -18.98 27.35
C HIS A 128 29.15 -20.25 28.00
N HIS A 129 29.51 -21.24 27.20
CA HIS A 129 30.47 -22.24 27.65
C HIS A 129 31.83 -21.54 27.77
N GLY A 130 32.18 -21.21 29.01
CA GLY A 130 33.44 -20.59 29.37
C GLY A 130 34.61 -21.49 28.97
N ASN A 131 35.41 -21.02 28.01
CA ASN A 131 36.75 -21.52 27.80
C ASN A 131 37.62 -21.07 28.97
N HIS A 132 37.83 -21.96 29.94
CA HIS A 132 38.85 -21.80 30.97
C HIS A 132 40.24 -21.97 30.32
N HIS A 133 40.82 -20.88 29.84
CA HIS A 133 42.26 -20.77 29.60
C HIS A 133 42.86 -19.93 30.74
N THR A 134 43.38 -20.61 31.76
CA THR A 134 44.32 -20.02 32.72
C THR A 134 45.72 -20.40 32.30
N GLY A 135 46.45 -19.44 31.74
CA GLY A 135 47.90 -19.45 31.64
C GLY A 135 48.45 -18.14 32.21
N ALA A 136 49.71 -18.19 32.66
CA ALA A 136 50.53 -17.16 33.31
C ALA A 136 50.27 -16.97 34.82
N GLU A 137 51.23 -16.89 35.75
CA GLU A 137 52.68 -16.58 35.69
C GLU A 137 53.32 -16.81 37.08
N ASP A 138 54.63 -17.11 37.08
CA ASP A 138 55.72 -16.71 38.01
C ASP A 138 55.62 -16.73 39.55
N GLY A 139 56.66 -17.33 40.16
CA GLY A 139 57.47 -16.64 41.19
C GLY A 139 57.50 -17.19 42.62
N HIS A 140 58.36 -18.19 42.90
CA HIS A 140 59.42 -18.19 43.94
C HIS A 140 60.04 -19.58 44.15
#